data_AF-A0A9D4S105-F1
#
_entry.id   AF-A0A9D4S105-F1
#
_cell.length_a   1.000
_cell.length_b   1.000
_cell.length_c   1.000
_cell.angle_alpha   90.00
_cell.angle_beta   90.00
_cell.angle_gamma   90.00
#
_symmetry.space_group_name_H-M   'P 1'
#
loop_
_entity.id
_entity.type
_entity.pdbx_description
1 polymer ?
#
loop_
_entity_poly.entity_id
_entity_poly.type
_entity_poly.pdbx_seq_one_letter_code
_entity_poly.pdbx_strand_id
1 'polypeptide(L)'
;MGFDPENVTHIIHACPPRNITQYFQEIGRAGRRGQPATTTLYYSSRNIAKTLPGINDNIISYCKNESSCLRNQLLSVFGFQKDTI
;
A
#
# COMPACT_ATOMS: atom_id res chain seq x y z
N MET A 1 -9.88 0.39 -13.92
CA MET A 1 -11.33 0.11 -14.04
C MET A 1 -11.47 -1.27 -14.66
N GLY A 2 -12.30 -2.18 -14.09
CA GLY A 2 -12.81 -3.36 -14.81
C GLY A 2 -12.37 -4.79 -14.44
N PHE A 3 -11.83 -5.06 -13.25
CA PHE A 3 -11.64 -6.44 -12.75
C PHE A 3 -11.97 -6.49 -11.26
N ASP A 4 -13.19 -6.92 -10.94
CA ASP A 4 -13.73 -6.94 -9.57
C ASP A 4 -14.17 -8.38 -9.18
N PRO A 5 -13.24 -9.34 -9.00
CA PRO A 5 -13.58 -10.63 -8.41
C PRO A 5 -13.96 -10.42 -6.94
N GLU A 6 -15.05 -11.03 -6.53
CA GLU A 6 -15.55 -10.90 -5.15
C GLU A 6 -14.71 -11.68 -4.13
N ASN A 7 -13.91 -12.65 -4.59
CA ASN A 7 -13.18 -13.61 -3.76
C ASN A 7 -11.66 -13.37 -3.74
N VAL A 8 -11.21 -12.13 -3.98
CA VAL A 8 -9.78 -11.80 -3.84
C VAL A 8 -9.40 -11.75 -2.36
N THR A 9 -8.58 -12.70 -1.93
CA THR A 9 -8.05 -12.78 -0.55
C THR A 9 -6.59 -12.37 -0.46
N HIS A 10 -5.83 -12.51 -1.55
CA HIS A 10 -4.40 -12.20 -1.60
C HIS A 10 -4.07 -11.26 -2.74
N ILE A 11 -3.31 -10.21 -2.43
CA ILE A 11 -2.72 -9.31 -3.42
C ILE A 11 -1.21 -9.30 -3.19
N ILE A 12 -0.46 -9.53 -4.27
CA ILE A 12 1.00 -9.57 -4.23
C ILE A 12 1.54 -8.52 -5.18
N HIS A 13 2.25 -7.55 -4.64
CA HIS A 13 2.99 -6.55 -5.40
C HIS A 13 4.42 -7.02 -5.57
N ALA A 14 4.79 -7.42 -6.80
CA ALA A 14 6.17 -7.78 -7.13
C ALA A 14 7.12 -6.57 -7.11
N CYS A 15 6.57 -5.38 -7.35
CA CYS A 15 7.27 -4.10 -7.25
C CYS A 15 6.36 -3.08 -6.56
N PRO A 16 6.94 -2.14 -5.80
CA PRO A 16 6.18 -1.04 -5.23
C PRO A 16 5.62 -0.15 -6.36
N PRO A 17 4.36 0.31 -6.26
CA PRO A 17 3.81 1.27 -7.19
C PRO A 17 4.46 2.66 -6.98
N ARG A 18 4.27 3.55 -7.96
CA ARG A 18 4.88 4.90 -7.92
C ARG A 18 4.25 5.82 -6.88
N ASN A 19 2.96 5.63 -6.61
CA ASN A 19 2.20 6.46 -5.70
C ASN A 19 1.48 5.63 -4.63
N ILE A 20 1.40 6.15 -3.42
CA ILE A 20 0.76 5.48 -2.28
C ILE A 20 -0.77 5.41 -2.45
N THR A 21 -1.39 6.40 -3.10
CA THR A 21 -2.83 6.36 -3.41
C THR A 21 -3.16 5.25 -4.40
N GLN A 22 -2.26 5.00 -5.37
CA GLN A 22 -2.41 3.90 -6.30
C GLN A 22 -2.29 2.55 -5.57
N TYR A 23 -1.29 2.42 -4.69
CA TYR A 23 -1.17 1.24 -3.82
C TYR A 23 -2.47 0.99 -3.05
N PHE A 24 -3.03 2.03 -2.44
CA PHE A 24 -4.29 1.92 -1.68
C PHE A 24 -5.47 1.44 -2.54
N GLN A 25 -5.63 1.98 -3.75
CA GLN A 25 -6.69 1.56 -4.66
C GLN A 25 -6.54 0.11 -5.11
N GLU A 26 -5.31 -0.36 -5.31
CA GLU A 26 -5.01 -1.73 -5.73
C GLU A 26 -5.31 -2.71 -4.60
N ILE A 27 -4.80 -2.47 -3.39
CA ILE A 27 -4.99 -3.36 -2.24
C ILE A 27 -6.45 -3.39 -1.76
N GLY A 28 -7.19 -2.30 -1.95
CA GLY A 28 -8.62 -2.19 -1.62
C GLY A 28 -9.54 -3.10 -2.45
N ARG A 29 -8.98 -3.84 -3.42
CA ARG A 29 -9.71 -4.88 -4.17
C ARG A 29 -9.89 -6.17 -3.36
N ALA A 30 -9.01 -6.44 -2.39
CA ALA A 30 -9.12 -7.65 -1.57
C ALA A 30 -10.10 -7.48 -0.41
N GLY A 31 -10.67 -8.60 0.06
CA GLY A 31 -11.44 -8.63 1.31
C GLY A 31 -12.82 -7.97 1.26
N ARG A 32 -13.39 -7.73 0.07
CA ARG A 32 -14.69 -7.04 -0.09
C ARG A 32 -15.87 -7.70 0.63
N ARG A 33 -15.83 -9.02 0.82
CA ARG A 33 -16.87 -9.77 1.57
C ARG A 33 -16.61 -9.87 3.08
N GLY A 34 -15.71 -9.05 3.62
CA GLY A 34 -15.31 -9.09 5.03
C GLY A 34 -14.45 -10.30 5.40
N GLN A 35 -13.99 -11.06 4.41
CA GLN A 35 -13.06 -12.16 4.62
C GLN A 35 -11.66 -11.61 4.93
N PRO A 36 -10.87 -12.33 5.76
CA PRO A 36 -9.48 -11.94 5.99
C PRO A 36 -8.74 -11.91 4.65
N ALA A 37 -8.14 -10.76 4.38
CA ALA A 37 -7.34 -10.53 3.20
C ALA A 37 -5.93 -10.11 3.60
N THR A 38 -4.95 -10.52 2.82
CA THR A 38 -3.55 -10.18 3.05
C THR A 38 -2.97 -9.55 1.80
N THR A 39 -2.18 -8.51 1.99
CA THR A 39 -1.41 -7.90 0.92
C THR A 39 0.07 -8.01 1.26
N THR A 40 0.86 -8.49 0.31
CA THR A 40 2.32 -8.59 0.43
C THR A 40 2.95 -7.68 -0.62
N LEU A 41 3.83 -6.78 -0.18
CA LEU A 41 4.58 -5.90 -1.07
C LEU A 41 6.06 -6.25 -1.02
N TYR A 42 6.59 -6.71 -2.15
CA TYR A 42 8.01 -6.92 -2.34
C TYR A 42 8.65 -5.65 -2.89
N TYR A 43 9.77 -5.28 -2.28
CA TYR A 43 10.58 -4.17 -2.76
C TYR A 43 12.06 -4.51 -2.67
N SER A 44 12.84 -3.81 -3.49
CA SER A 44 14.30 -3.85 -3.48
C SER A 44 14.79 -2.41 -3.49
N SER A 45 15.99 -2.17 -2.95
CA SER A 45 16.64 -0.84 -2.95
C SER A 45 16.67 -0.19 -4.33
N ARG A 46 16.76 -0.99 -5.40
CA ARG A 46 16.70 -0.49 -6.79
C ARG A 46 15.31 0.02 -7.17
N ASN A 47 14.25 -0.65 -6.71
CA ASN A 47 12.85 -0.33 -7.05
C ASN A 47 12.29 0.86 -6.26
N ILE A 48 12.90 1.19 -5.12
CA ILE A 48 12.55 2.37 -4.30
C ILE A 48 13.58 3.49 -4.40
N ALA A 49 14.47 3.43 -5.39
CA ALA A 49 15.48 4.46 -5.60
C ALA A 49 14.80 5.78 -6.01
N LYS A 50 15.11 6.88 -5.32
CA LYS A 50 14.61 8.23 -5.66
C LYS A 50 14.96 8.67 -7.09
N THR A 51 15.97 8.04 -7.69
CA THR A 51 16.39 8.29 -9.07
C THR A 51 15.37 7.80 -10.10
N LEU A 52 14.39 6.96 -9.71
CA LEU A 52 13.34 6.50 -10.60
C LEU A 52 12.33 7.62 -10.89
N PRO A 53 12.00 7.88 -12.17
CA PRO A 53 11.08 8.94 -12.53
C PRO A 53 9.66 8.65 -12.01
N GLY A 54 9.12 9.61 -11.25
CA GLY A 54 7.74 9.59 -10.77
C GLY A 54 7.50 8.81 -9.48
N ILE A 55 8.55 8.36 -8.76
CA ILE A 55 8.37 7.76 -7.43
C ILE A 55 8.15 8.84 -6.37
N ASN A 56 7.16 8.64 -5.51
CA ASN A 56 6.85 9.57 -4.43
C ASN A 56 7.58 9.17 -3.13
N ASP A 57 8.05 10.14 -2.35
CA ASP A 57 8.72 9.87 -1.06
C ASP A 57 7.83 9.11 -0.07
N ASN A 58 6.50 9.26 -0.18
CA ASN A 58 5.53 8.57 0.66
C ASN A 58 5.59 7.04 0.53
N ILE A 59 5.74 6.49 -0.69
CA ILE A 59 5.82 5.03 -0.88
C ILE A 59 7.16 4.48 -0.39
N ILE A 60 8.23 5.27 -0.53
CA ILE A 60 9.56 4.90 -0.03
C ILE A 60 9.54 4.82 1.50
N SER A 61 8.96 5.83 2.16
CA SER A 61 8.75 5.83 3.60
C SER A 61 7.90 4.64 4.06
N TYR A 62 6.88 4.26 3.28
CA TYR A 62 6.04 3.10 3.59
C TYR A 62 6.81 1.78 3.50
N CYS A 63 7.65 1.61 2.47
CA CYS A 63 8.45 0.39 2.31
C CYS A 63 9.53 0.24 3.39
N LYS A 64 10.16 1.35 3.80
CA LYS A 64 11.26 1.36 4.78
C LYS A 64 10.80 1.37 6.24
N ASN A 65 9.50 1.25 6.49
CA ASN A 65 8.97 1.30 7.84
C ASN A 65 9.18 -0.04 8.56
N GLU A 66 9.90 -0.01 9.68
CA GLU A 66 10.21 -1.20 10.48
C GLU A 66 9.44 -1.23 11.81
N SER A 67 9.10 -0.06 12.37
CA SER A 67 8.67 0.05 13.78
C SER A 67 7.23 0.49 13.98
N SER A 68 6.56 1.03 12.94
CA SER A 68 5.22 1.59 13.09
C SER A 68 4.17 0.83 12.28
N CYS A 69 2.90 0.98 12.68
CA CYS A 69 1.80 0.29 12.01
C CYS A 69 1.59 0.83 10.59
N LEU A 70 1.67 -0.06 9.60
CA LEU A 70 1.44 0.24 8.18
C LEU A 70 0.06 0.89 7.93
N ARG A 71 -0.98 0.48 8.67
CA ARG A 71 -2.31 1.09 8.57
C ARG A 71 -2.29 2.56 8.96
N ASN A 72 -1.60 2.92 10.04
CA ASN A 72 -1.54 4.32 10.48
C ASN A 72 -0.82 5.19 9.45
N GLN A 73 0.28 4.70 8.90
CA GLN A 73 1.04 5.42 7.87
C GLN A 73 0.25 5.58 6.57
N LEU A 74 -0.54 4.56 6.22
CA LEU A 74 -1.40 4.63 5.05
C LEU A 74 -2.59 5.59 5.27
N LEU A 75 -3.16 5.62 6.48
CA LEU A 75 -4.23 6.56 6.85
C LEU A 75 -3.75 8.01 6.93
N SER A 76 -2.51 8.26 7.38
CA SER A 76 -1.97 9.62 7.50
C SER A 76 -1.88 10.34 6.15
N VAL A 77 -1.73 9.59 5.05
CA VAL A 77 -1.72 10.13 3.68
C VAL A 77 -3.06 10.76 3.31
N PHE A 78 -4.16 10.26 3.87
CA PHE A 78 -5.51 10.77 3.61
C PHE A 78 -5.96 11.81 4.63
N GLY A 79 -5.06 12.25 5.53
CA GLY A 79 -5.38 13.23 6.55
C GLY A 79 -6.20 12.68 7.73
N PHE A 80 -6.36 11.36 7.84
CA PHE A 80 -6.94 10.77 9.04
C PHE A 80 -5.97 10.92 10.19
N GLN A 81 -6.34 11.73 11.17
CA GLN A 81 -5.63 11.79 12.44
C GLN A 81 -6.07 10.62 13.31
N LYS A 82 -5.11 10.01 14.00
CA LYS A 82 -5.40 8.97 14.95
C LYS A 82 -6.06 9.66 16.15
N ASP A 83 -7.38 9.50 16.29
CA ASP A 83 -8.08 9.95 17.49
C ASP A 83 -7.40 9.28 18.69
N THR A 84 -6.68 10.10 19.45
CA THR A 84 -5.98 9.66 20.65
C THR A 84 -7.05 9.57 21.72
N ILE A 85 -7.56 8.36 21.96
CA ILE A 85 -8.30 8.03 23.17
C ILE A 85 -7.28 7.68 24.24
#